data_AF-A0A7Y3C126-F1
#
_entry.id   AF-A0A7Y3C126-F1
#
_cell.length_a   1.000
_cell.length_b   1.000
_cell.length_c   1.000
_cell.angle_alpha   90.00
_cell.angle_beta   90.00
_cell.angle_gamma   90.00
#
_symmetry.space_group_name_H-M   'P 1'
#
loop_
_entity.id
_entity.type
_entity.pdbx_description
1 polymer ?
#
loop_
_entity_poly.entity_id
_entity_poly.type
_entity_poly.pdbx_seq_one_letter_code
_entity_poly.pdbx_strand_id
1 'polypeptide(L)' 'MGAPVDAGAQDSGLLAVGEMAPDFALPGATRYGVLEEPVRLSDYRGETVVLAFFFRVRTRG' A
#
# COMPACT_ATOMS: atom_id res chain seq x y z
N MET A 1 -9.24 -26.87 11.27
CA MET A 1 -8.06 -27.12 10.42
C MET A 1 -8.05 -25.99 9.40
N GLY A 2 -7.35 -24.88 9.72
CA GLY A 2 -7.35 -23.66 8.90
C GLY A 2 -6.43 -23.85 7.69
N ALA A 3 -6.99 -23.74 6.49
CA ALA A 3 -6.21 -23.78 5.27
C ALA A 3 -5.24 -22.58 5.24
N PRO A 4 -4.01 -22.74 4.74
CA PRO A 4 -3.13 -21.60 4.49
C PRO A 4 -3.84 -20.68 3.49
N VAL A 5 -3.94 -19.39 3.84
CA VAL A 5 -4.27 -18.38 2.84
C VAL A 5 -3.11 -18.35 1.85
N ASP A 6 -3.38 -18.75 0.61
CA ASP A 6 -2.45 -18.56 -0.50
C ASP A 6 -2.25 -17.05 -0.68
N ALA A 7 -1.27 -16.49 0.04
CA ALA A 7 -0.69 -15.20 -0.27
C ALA A 7 0.20 -15.37 -1.51
N GLY A 8 -0.41 -15.73 -2.63
CA GLY A 8 0.18 -15.65 -3.96
C GLY A 8 0.39 -14.18 -4.27
N ALA A 9 1.59 -13.67 -3.99
CA ALA A 9 2.03 -12.38 -4.48
C ALA A 9 2.06 -12.45 -6.02
N GLN A 10 1.10 -11.79 -6.64
CA GLN A 10 0.97 -11.54 -8.08
C GLN A 10 0.34 -12.71 -8.89
N ASP A 11 -0.98 -12.87 -8.79
CA ASP A 11 -1.74 -13.14 -10.01
C ASP A 11 -1.48 -11.94 -10.93
N SER A 12 -0.90 -12.14 -12.11
CA SER A 12 -0.31 -11.05 -12.91
C SER A 12 -1.33 -10.07 -13.55
N GLY A 13 -2.52 -9.95 -12.96
CA GLY A 13 -3.52 -8.91 -13.20
C GLY A 13 -2.99 -7.53 -12.80
N LEU A 14 -2.19 -6.96 -13.69
CA LEU A 14 -1.69 -5.59 -13.62
C LEU A 14 -2.81 -4.61 -13.25
N LEU A 15 -2.49 -3.56 -12.47
CA LEU A 15 -3.44 -2.49 -12.14
C LEU A 15 -3.97 -1.88 -13.45
N ALA A 16 -5.25 -2.12 -13.75
CA ALA A 16 -5.89 -1.61 -14.95
C ALA A 16 -6.47 -0.20 -14.71
N VAL A 17 -6.33 0.68 -15.70
CA VAL A 17 -6.91 2.02 -15.64
C VAL A 17 -8.43 1.94 -15.70
N GLY A 18 -9.10 2.67 -14.80
CA GLY A 18 -10.57 2.69 -14.73
C GLY A 18 -11.17 1.61 -13.83
N GLU A 19 -10.36 0.64 -13.39
CA GLU A 19 -10.78 -0.30 -12.36
C GLU A 19 -10.61 0.30 -10.95
N MET A 20 -11.35 -0.24 -9.99
CA MET A 20 -11.23 0.15 -8.60
C MET A 20 -9.82 -0.17 -8.09
N ALA A 21 -9.10 0.85 -7.61
CA ALA A 21 -7.80 0.64 -7.01
C ALA A 21 -7.92 -0.31 -5.79
N PRO A 22 -7.05 -1.34 -5.68
CA PRO A 22 -7.05 -2.22 -4.52
C PRO A 22 -6.77 -1.44 -3.24
N ASP A 23 -7.53 -1.74 -2.19
CA ASP A 23 -7.30 -1.11 -0.89
C ASP A 23 -6.04 -1.69 -0.23
N PHE A 24 -5.30 -0.83 0.47
CA PHE A 24 -4.10 -1.21 1.21
C PHE A 24 -3.95 -0.33 2.45
N ALA A 25 -3.22 -0.84 3.44
CA ALA A 25 -2.90 -0.13 4.67
C ALA A 25 -1.38 -0.13 4.89
N LEU A 26 -0.79 1.03 5.18
CA LEU A 26 0.63 1.17 5.47
C LEU A 26 0.83 2.01 6.75
N PRO A 27 1.92 1.78 7.51
CA PRO A 27 2.31 2.70 8.57
C PRO A 27 2.54 4.10 7.98
N GLY A 28 1.82 5.10 8.49
CA GLY A 28 2.05 6.49 8.13
C GLY A 28 3.26 7.06 8.85
N ALA A 29 3.94 8.02 8.22
CA ALA A 29 5.01 8.76 8.86
C ALA A 29 4.95 10.24 8.49
N THR A 30 5.26 11.10 9.45
CA THR A 30 5.43 12.54 9.27
C THR A 30 6.80 12.98 9.76
N ARG A 31 7.10 14.27 9.67
CA ARG A 31 8.32 14.84 10.27
C ARG A 31 8.43 14.64 11.80
N TYR A 32 7.35 14.26 12.47
CA TYR A 32 7.30 14.05 13.91
C TYR A 32 7.39 12.58 14.34
N GLY A 33 7.44 11.64 13.38
CA GLY A 33 7.50 10.21 13.66
C GLY A 33 6.41 9.41 12.93
N VAL A 34 6.28 8.16 13.35
CA VAL A 34 5.27 7.22 12.83
C VAL A 34 3.91 7.55 13.45
N LEU A 35 2.84 7.47 12.65
CA LEU A 35 1.47 7.68 13.14
C LEU A 35 1.00 6.49 14.00
N GLU A 36 0.10 6.76 14.94
CA GLU A 36 -0.51 5.71 15.77
C GLU A 36 -1.41 4.80 14.91
N GLU A 37 -2.25 5.42 14.06
CA GLU A 37 -3.08 4.70 13.11
C GLU A 37 -2.35 4.50 11.76
N PRO A 38 -2.57 3.35 11.10
CA PRO A 38 -2.13 3.14 9.73
C PRO A 38 -2.94 4.02 8.77
N VAL A 39 -2.33 4.38 7.64
CA VAL A 39 -2.99 5.08 6.55
C VAL A 39 -3.60 4.06 5.59
N ARG A 40 -4.89 4.18 5.29
CA ARG A 40 -5.56 3.35 4.28
C ARG A 40 -5.91 4.14 3.04
N LEU A 41 -5.86 3.49 1.87
CA LEU A 41 -6.28 4.14 0.63
C LEU A 41 -7.77 4.51 0.67
N SER A 42 -8.59 3.65 1.26
CA SER A 42 -10.03 3.86 1.40
C SER A 42 -10.41 5.09 2.25
N ASP A 43 -9.53 5.59 3.11
CA ASP A 43 -9.79 6.79 3.92
C ASP A 43 -9.86 8.06 3.05
N TYR A 44 -9.25 8.05 1.86
CA TYR A 44 -9.22 9.17 0.91
C TYR A 44 -10.29 9.07 -0.19
N ARG A 45 -11.34 8.26 -0.01
CA ARG A 45 -12.43 8.15 -0.99
C ARG A 45 -13.07 9.52 -1.23
N GLY A 46 -13.16 9.90 -2.52
CA GLY A 46 -13.70 11.21 -2.94
C GLY A 46 -12.61 12.24 -3.24
N GLU A 47 -11.36 11.96 -2.88
CA GLU A 47 -10.20 12.77 -3.24
C GLU A 47 -9.44 12.19 -4.44
N THR A 48 -8.70 13.06 -5.15
CA THR A 48 -7.73 12.59 -6.15
C THR A 48 -6.40 12.32 -5.45
N VAL A 49 -6.00 11.06 -5.41
CA VAL A 49 -4.80 10.60 -4.71
C VAL A 49 -3.71 10.20 -5.71
N VAL A 50 -2.46 10.60 -5.44
CA VAL A 50 -1.29 10.20 -6.23
C VAL A 50 -0.42 9.27 -5.38
N LEU A 51 -0.13 8.08 -5.90
CA LEU A 51 0.76 7.11 -5.26
C LEU A 51 2.13 7.15 -5.94
N ALA A 52 3.18 7.40 -5.15
CA ALA A 52 4.56 7.40 -5.60
C ALA A 52 5.36 6.37 -4.80
N PHE A 53 6.01 5.43 -5.50
CA PHE A 53 6.84 4.41 -4.90
C PHE A 53 8.32 4.80 -5.00
N PHE A 54 9.00 4.81 -3.86
CA PHE A 54 10.43 5.10 -3.79
C PHE A 54 11.16 3.85 -3.30
N PHE A 55 12.25 3.47 -3.98
CA PHE A 55 13.10 2.40 -3.49
C PHE A 55 13.80 2.84 -2.21
N ARG A 56 13.84 1.96 -1.21
CA ARG A 56 14.75 2.14 -0.07
C ARG A 56 16.18 2.07 -0.59
N VAL A 57 16.92 3.16 -0.47
CA VAL A 57 18.36 3.17 -0.74
C VAL A 57 19.03 2.17 0.20
N ARG A 58 19.67 1.16 -0.38
CA ARG A 58 20.52 0.20 0.35
C ARG A 58 21.97 0.65 0.18
N THR A 59 22.43 1.59 0.99
CA THR A 59 23.88 1.86 1.07
C THR A 59 24.55 0.70 1.80
N ARG A 60 25.51 0.03 1.15
CA ARG A 60 26.46 -0.86 1.84
C ARG A 60 27.49 0.03 2.53
N GLY A 61 27.75 -0.24 3.81
CA GLY A 61 28.99 0.09 4.51
C GLY A 61 29.69 -1.21 4.82
#